data_AF-C3YJF6-F1
#
_entry.id   AF-C3YJF6-F1
#
_cell.length_a   1.000
_cell.length_b   1.000
_cell.length_c   1.000
_cell.angle_alpha   90.00
_cell.angle_beta   90.00
_cell.angle_gamma   90.00
#
_symmetry.space_group_name_H-M   'P 1'
#
loop_
_entity.id
_entity.type
_entity.pdbx_description
1 polymer ?
#
loop_
_entity_poly.entity_id
_entity_poly.type
_entity_poly.pdbx_seq_one_letter_code
_entity_poly.pdbx_strand_id
1 'polypeptide(L)'
;PQDMESFVQSSGDDGLIVVSFGSMVKTMSIERLEVFASSFARLRQKVVWRYVGEKPAGLGNNTKLLAWLPQNDLLAHPKTRAFITHAGSNGMYEALHHGVPMVCLPLFGDQPTNAARVVSRGLGVKLDFSTVTSDQFYQAILHVVTNTSYS
;
A
#
# COMPACT_ATOMS: atom_id res chain seq x y z
N PRO A 1 1.21 -11.76 -15.64
CA PRO A 1 0.31 -11.92 -16.81
C PRO A 1 0.19 -10.59 -17.58
N GLN A 2 -0.07 -10.64 -18.88
CA GLN A 2 -0.12 -9.45 -19.77
C GLN A 2 -1.09 -8.36 -19.27
N ASP A 3 -2.20 -8.76 -18.65
CA ASP A 3 -3.18 -7.85 -18.02
C ASP A 3 -2.59 -7.02 -16.85
N MET A 4 -1.69 -7.61 -16.06
CA MET A 4 -1.01 -6.86 -14.98
C MET A 4 -0.05 -5.82 -15.55
N GLU A 5 0.71 -6.20 -16.56
CA GLU A 5 1.67 -5.31 -17.21
C GLU A 5 0.95 -4.11 -17.84
N SER A 6 -0.10 -4.34 -18.62
CA SER A 6 -0.91 -3.27 -19.21
C SER A 6 -1.49 -2.32 -18.16
N PHE A 7 -1.96 -2.86 -17.02
CA PHE A 7 -2.45 -2.05 -15.91
C PHE A 7 -1.35 -1.19 -15.31
N VAL A 8 -0.18 -1.76 -15.04
CA VAL A 8 0.98 -1.02 -14.52
C VAL A 8 1.45 0.06 -15.50
N GLN A 9 1.50 -0.24 -16.80
CA GLN A 9 1.90 0.74 -17.81
C GLN A 9 0.89 1.88 -17.97
N SER A 10 -0.40 1.60 -17.76
CA SER A 10 -1.46 2.63 -17.78
C SER A 10 -1.35 3.68 -16.65
N SER A 11 -0.42 3.51 -15.71
CA SER A 11 -0.14 4.50 -14.66
C SER A 11 0.62 5.73 -15.15
N GLY A 12 1.18 5.71 -16.36
CA GLY A 12 2.00 6.83 -16.86
C GLY A 12 3.13 7.16 -15.90
N ASP A 13 3.37 8.45 -15.65
CA ASP A 13 4.42 8.92 -14.74
C ASP A 13 4.02 8.88 -13.26
N ASP A 14 2.71 8.84 -12.98
CA ASP A 14 2.17 8.84 -11.62
C ASP A 14 2.59 7.58 -10.86
N GLY A 15 2.69 6.44 -11.55
CA GLY A 15 3.27 5.20 -11.02
C GLY A 15 2.32 4.30 -10.22
N LEU A 16 2.91 3.36 -9.48
CA LEU A 16 2.21 2.25 -8.81
C LEU A 16 2.32 2.35 -7.29
N ILE A 17 1.22 2.04 -6.61
CA ILE A 17 1.17 1.76 -5.18
C ILE A 17 0.84 0.29 -4.98
N VAL A 18 1.65 -0.39 -4.17
CA VAL A 18 1.44 -1.78 -3.79
C VAL A 18 0.81 -1.82 -2.40
N VAL A 19 -0.24 -2.63 -2.20
CA VAL A 19 -0.96 -2.71 -0.92
C VAL A 19 -1.07 -4.17 -0.47
N SER A 20 -0.56 -4.48 0.72
CA SER A 20 -0.61 -5.81 1.30
C SER A 20 -0.54 -5.79 2.84
N PHE A 21 -1.56 -6.36 3.49
CA PHE A 21 -1.60 -6.56 4.95
C PHE A 21 -1.18 -7.98 5.37
N GLY A 22 -0.43 -8.68 4.51
CA GLY A 22 0.09 -10.02 4.80
C GLY A 22 -0.96 -11.13 4.70
N SER A 23 -0.53 -12.38 4.82
CA SER A 23 -1.36 -13.57 4.57
C SER A 23 -2.48 -13.78 5.59
N MET A 24 -2.29 -13.28 6.82
CA MET A 24 -3.22 -13.41 7.93
C MET A 24 -4.46 -12.53 7.76
N VAL A 25 -4.34 -11.41 7.06
CA VAL A 25 -5.46 -10.52 6.74
C VAL A 25 -5.99 -10.89 5.36
N LYS A 26 -7.07 -11.67 5.35
CA LYS A 26 -7.78 -12.02 4.12
C LYS A 26 -8.90 -11.01 3.83
N THR A 27 -9.67 -10.69 4.86
CA THR A 27 -10.79 -9.75 4.85
C THR A 27 -10.62 -8.68 5.92
N MET A 28 -11.44 -7.65 5.87
CA MET A 28 -11.58 -6.63 6.92
C MET A 28 -13.05 -6.22 7.03
N SER A 29 -13.40 -5.44 8.07
CA SER A 29 -14.77 -4.91 8.17
C SER A 29 -15.07 -3.99 6.97
N ILE A 30 -16.35 -3.93 6.57
CA ILE A 30 -16.81 -3.09 5.45
C ILE A 30 -16.39 -1.63 5.66
N GLU A 31 -16.48 -1.14 6.90
CA GLU A 31 -16.09 0.23 7.24
C GLU A 31 -14.60 0.51 6.93
N ARG A 32 -13.69 -0.38 7.33
CA ARG A 32 -12.25 -0.23 7.02
C ARG A 32 -11.98 -0.39 5.53
N LEU A 33 -12.68 -1.32 4.89
CA LEU A 33 -12.59 -1.57 3.47
C LEU A 33 -12.95 -0.31 2.65
N GLU A 34 -14.05 0.35 3.02
CA GLU A 34 -14.51 1.58 2.37
C GLU A 34 -13.56 2.75 2.62
N VAL A 35 -12.99 2.88 3.82
CA VAL A 35 -11.95 3.89 4.09
C VAL A 35 -10.77 3.74 3.14
N PHE A 36 -10.26 2.52 2.95
CA PHE A 36 -9.13 2.31 2.04
C PHE A 36 -9.52 2.49 0.58
N ALA A 37 -10.64 1.89 0.14
CA ALA A 37 -11.10 1.95 -1.23
C ALA A 37 -11.40 3.38 -1.71
N SER A 38 -12.14 4.16 -0.92
CA SER A 38 -12.45 5.57 -1.24
C SER A 38 -11.20 6.45 -1.26
N SER A 39 -10.22 6.16 -0.41
CA SER A 39 -8.93 6.85 -0.43
C SER A 39 -8.14 6.54 -1.69
N PHE A 40 -8.11 5.27 -2.11
CA PHE A 40 -7.45 4.86 -3.34
C PHE A 40 -8.09 5.47 -4.58
N ALA A 41 -9.42 5.59 -4.62
CA ALA A 41 -10.14 6.19 -5.74
C ALA A 41 -9.76 7.66 -6.02
N ARG A 42 -9.19 8.36 -5.02
CA ARG A 42 -8.71 9.76 -5.15
C ARG A 42 -7.29 9.86 -5.70
N LEU A 43 -6.56 8.75 -5.80
CA LEU A 43 -5.17 8.74 -6.22
C LEU A 43 -5.05 8.75 -7.73
N ARG A 44 -3.99 9.42 -8.22
CA ARG A 44 -3.61 9.38 -9.63
C ARG A 44 -2.87 8.08 -9.98
N GLN A 45 -2.15 7.54 -8.99
CA GLN A 45 -1.45 6.26 -9.09
C GLN A 45 -2.41 5.11 -9.38
N LYS A 46 -1.87 4.09 -10.04
CA LYS A 46 -2.51 2.78 -10.05
C LYS A 46 -2.23 2.07 -8.74
N VAL A 47 -3.22 1.37 -8.21
CA VAL A 47 -3.12 0.64 -6.95
C VAL A 47 -3.29 -0.84 -7.22
N VAL A 48 -2.33 -1.65 -6.80
CA VAL A 48 -2.45 -3.10 -6.79
C VAL A 48 -2.60 -3.54 -5.35
N TRP A 49 -3.79 -4.06 -5.01
CA TRP A 49 -4.14 -4.39 -3.65
C TRP A 49 -4.44 -5.88 -3.48
N ARG A 50 -3.65 -6.53 -2.62
CA ARG A 50 -3.94 -7.89 -2.19
C ARG A 50 -5.13 -7.90 -1.22
N TYR A 51 -6.24 -8.45 -1.66
CA TYR A 51 -7.46 -8.57 -0.87
C TYR A 51 -8.32 -9.74 -1.37
N VAL A 52 -8.91 -10.51 -0.44
CA VAL A 52 -9.77 -11.65 -0.73
C VAL A 52 -11.11 -11.41 -0.05
N GLY A 53 -12.13 -11.01 -0.81
CA GLY A 53 -13.46 -10.74 -0.27
C GLY A 53 -14.32 -9.98 -1.28
N GLU A 54 -15.45 -9.45 -0.79
CA GLU A 54 -16.35 -8.65 -1.61
C GLU A 54 -15.70 -7.31 -2.01
N LYS A 55 -15.89 -6.93 -3.27
CA LYS A 55 -15.38 -5.67 -3.81
C LYS A 55 -16.07 -4.50 -3.08
N PRO A 56 -15.34 -3.54 -2.49
CA PRO A 56 -15.94 -2.37 -1.87
C PRO A 56 -16.63 -1.48 -2.91
N ALA A 57 -17.71 -0.81 -2.50
CA ALA A 57 -18.47 0.08 -3.35
C ALA A 57 -17.64 1.32 -3.75
N GLY A 58 -16.81 1.84 -2.85
CA GLY A 58 -15.91 2.95 -3.09
C GLY A 58 -14.68 2.65 -3.95
N LEU A 59 -14.53 1.44 -4.52
CA LEU A 59 -13.33 1.09 -5.29
C LEU A 59 -13.29 1.81 -6.64
N GLY A 60 -12.28 2.67 -6.82
CA GLY A 60 -12.02 3.34 -8.09
C GLY A 60 -11.44 2.43 -9.19
N ASN A 61 -11.59 2.85 -10.44
CA ASN A 61 -11.04 2.15 -11.63
C ASN A 61 -9.51 2.15 -11.70
N ASN A 62 -8.85 2.90 -10.83
CA ASN A 62 -7.40 2.92 -10.68
C ASN A 62 -6.88 1.80 -9.76
N THR A 63 -7.75 0.98 -9.17
CA THR A 63 -7.36 -0.08 -8.23
C THR A 63 -7.69 -1.48 -8.77
N LYS A 64 -6.72 -2.38 -8.70
CA LYS A 64 -6.87 -3.80 -9.05
C LYS A 64 -6.77 -4.65 -7.78
N LEU A 65 -7.82 -5.41 -7.49
CA LEU A 65 -7.83 -6.38 -6.39
C LEU A 65 -7.26 -7.71 -6.88
N LEU A 66 -6.39 -8.32 -6.06
CA LEU A 66 -5.83 -9.63 -6.33
C LEU A 66 -5.90 -10.52 -5.09
N ALA A 67 -6.23 -11.80 -5.28
CA ALA A 67 -6.15 -12.78 -4.20
C ALA A 67 -4.70 -13.09 -3.79
N TRP A 68 -3.78 -12.99 -4.74
CA TRP A 68 -2.35 -13.22 -4.56
C TRP A 68 -1.54 -12.16 -5.32
N LEU A 69 -0.42 -11.76 -4.73
CA LEU A 69 0.42 -10.66 -5.20
C LEU A 69 1.85 -11.16 -5.43
N PRO A 70 2.44 -10.98 -6.62
CA PRO A 70 3.89 -11.14 -6.81
C PRO A 70 4.60 -9.93 -6.18
N GLN A 71 4.59 -9.87 -4.84
CA GLN A 71 4.91 -8.67 -4.06
C GLN A 71 6.33 -8.18 -4.35
N ASN A 72 7.32 -9.06 -4.25
CA ASN A 72 8.71 -8.69 -4.48
C ASN A 72 8.95 -8.16 -5.89
N ASP A 73 8.34 -8.75 -6.92
CA ASP A 73 8.47 -8.30 -8.31
C ASP A 73 7.81 -6.92 -8.52
N LEU A 74 6.66 -6.68 -7.90
CA LEU A 74 6.01 -5.37 -7.94
C LEU A 74 6.82 -4.32 -7.17
N LEU A 75 7.41 -4.67 -6.03
CA LEU A 75 8.29 -3.77 -5.28
C LEU A 75 9.58 -3.46 -6.05
N ALA A 76 10.10 -4.41 -6.83
CA ALA A 76 11.24 -4.21 -7.72
C ALA A 76 10.92 -3.35 -8.96
N HIS A 77 9.63 -3.13 -9.26
CA HIS A 77 9.23 -2.47 -10.48
C HIS A 77 9.55 -0.95 -10.43
N PRO A 78 10.17 -0.35 -11.47
CA PRO A 78 10.64 1.05 -11.45
C PRO A 78 9.52 2.11 -11.34
N LYS A 79 8.28 1.72 -11.62
CA LYS A 79 7.10 2.58 -11.42
C LYS A 79 6.57 2.57 -9.99
N THR A 80 7.05 1.68 -9.12
CA THR A 80 6.56 1.61 -7.74
C THR A 80 7.00 2.83 -6.95
N ARG A 81 6.04 3.47 -6.29
CA ARG A 81 6.23 4.72 -5.54
C ARG A 81 6.07 4.53 -4.04
N ALA A 82 5.22 3.60 -3.62
CA ALA A 82 5.00 3.35 -2.20
C ALA A 82 4.49 1.93 -1.96
N PHE A 83 4.78 1.43 -0.76
CA PHE A 83 4.23 0.20 -0.23
C PHE A 83 3.36 0.47 1.00
N ILE A 84 2.07 0.16 0.89
CA ILE A 84 1.13 0.22 2.01
C ILE A 84 1.09 -1.14 2.67
N THR A 85 1.46 -1.20 3.95
CA THR A 85 1.79 -2.45 4.61
C THR A 85 1.39 -2.48 6.08
N HIS A 86 1.07 -3.68 6.57
CA HIS A 86 0.99 -3.99 7.99
C HIS A 86 2.36 -4.01 8.71
N ALA A 87 3.47 -3.71 8.02
CA ALA A 87 4.83 -3.72 8.58
C ALA A 87 5.30 -5.10 9.12
N GLY A 88 4.81 -6.18 8.52
CA GLY A 88 5.39 -7.51 8.73
C GLY A 88 6.83 -7.59 8.20
N SER A 89 7.69 -8.33 8.90
CA SER A 89 9.14 -8.36 8.66
C SER A 89 9.52 -8.62 7.20
N ASN A 90 8.97 -9.65 6.54
CA ASN A 90 9.34 -9.99 5.16
C ASN A 90 9.00 -8.88 4.16
N GLY A 91 7.77 -8.38 4.18
CA GLY A 91 7.36 -7.31 3.26
C GLY A 91 8.11 -6.01 3.52
N MET A 92 8.46 -5.72 4.78
CA MET A 92 9.31 -4.59 5.11
C MET A 92 10.72 -4.78 4.51
N TYR A 93 11.34 -5.95 4.63
CA TYR A 93 12.67 -6.19 4.05
C TYR A 93 12.67 -6.10 2.52
N GLU A 94 11.64 -6.61 1.85
CA GLU A 94 11.50 -6.47 0.39
C GLU A 94 11.40 -4.99 -0.03
N ALA A 95 10.57 -4.21 0.67
CA ALA A 95 10.44 -2.77 0.37
C ALA A 95 11.76 -2.02 0.60
N LEU A 96 12.45 -2.32 1.70
CA LEU A 96 13.77 -1.76 1.99
C LEU A 96 14.82 -2.14 0.95
N HIS A 97 14.82 -3.39 0.49
CA HIS A 97 15.76 -3.88 -0.51
C HIS A 97 15.61 -3.12 -1.85
N HIS A 98 14.38 -2.80 -2.24
CA HIS A 98 14.08 -2.07 -3.47
C HIS A 98 13.98 -0.54 -3.29
N GLY A 99 14.28 -0.02 -2.09
CA GLY A 99 14.21 1.42 -1.82
C GLY A 99 12.80 2.02 -1.90
N VAL A 100 11.76 1.21 -1.65
CA VAL A 100 10.36 1.66 -1.73
C VAL A 100 9.91 2.17 -0.36
N PRO A 101 9.46 3.42 -0.23
CA PRO A 101 8.99 3.95 1.03
C PRO A 101 7.61 3.41 1.41
N MET A 102 7.28 3.50 2.69
CA MET A 102 6.14 2.77 3.27
C MET A 102 5.09 3.65 3.94
N VAL A 103 3.82 3.24 3.82
CA VAL A 103 2.74 3.65 4.74
C VAL A 103 2.42 2.45 5.60
N CYS A 104 2.80 2.51 6.88
CA CYS A 104 2.67 1.40 7.82
C CYS A 104 1.37 1.49 8.63
N LEU A 105 0.55 0.44 8.59
CA LEU A 105 -0.64 0.26 9.44
C LEU A 105 -0.50 -1.05 10.23
N PRO A 106 0.34 -1.08 11.28
CA PRO A 106 0.61 -2.29 12.04
C PRO A 106 -0.65 -2.79 12.75
N LEU A 107 -0.79 -4.11 12.85
CA LEU A 107 -1.98 -4.78 13.40
C LEU A 107 -1.70 -5.50 14.72
N PHE A 108 -0.61 -6.27 14.79
CA PHE A 108 -0.28 -7.06 15.97
C PHE A 108 1.18 -7.52 16.00
N GLY A 109 1.62 -8.08 17.13
CA GLY A 109 2.94 -8.68 17.28
C GLY A 109 4.07 -7.66 17.21
N ASP A 110 5.09 -7.95 16.41
CA ASP A 110 6.28 -7.11 16.19
C ASP A 110 6.04 -5.93 15.22
N GLN A 111 4.92 -5.93 14.51
CA GLN A 111 4.59 -4.95 13.48
C GLN A 111 4.65 -3.48 13.96
N PRO A 112 4.16 -3.11 15.17
CA PRO A 112 4.28 -1.73 15.65
C PRO A 112 5.74 -1.28 15.84
N THR A 113 6.61 -2.19 16.30
CA THR A 113 8.04 -1.94 16.48
C THR A 113 8.75 -1.80 15.14
N ASN A 114 8.40 -2.65 14.16
CA ASN A 114 8.90 -2.55 12.80
C ASN A 114 8.51 -1.22 12.14
N ALA A 115 7.23 -0.83 12.25
CA ALA A 115 6.75 0.46 11.77
C ALA A 115 7.47 1.63 12.43
N ALA A 116 7.75 1.57 13.74
CA ALA A 116 8.52 2.61 14.43
C ALA A 116 9.95 2.76 13.87
N ARG A 117 10.59 1.66 13.49
CA ARG A 117 11.93 1.67 12.85
C ARG A 117 11.90 2.26 11.43
N VAL A 118 10.83 2.01 10.67
CA VAL A 118 10.62 2.64 9.36
C VAL A 118 10.54 4.16 9.52
N VAL A 119 9.72 4.63 10.46
CA VAL A 119 9.55 6.07 10.71
C VAL A 119 10.84 6.72 11.21
N SER A 120 11.54 6.10 12.18
CA SER A 120 12.76 6.70 12.77
C SER A 120 13.92 6.82 11.77
N ARG A 121 13.92 5.99 10.72
CA ARG A 121 14.89 6.05 9.63
C ARG A 121 14.47 6.96 8.48
N GLY A 122 13.30 7.59 8.58
CA GLY A 122 12.75 8.41 7.51
C GLY A 122 12.49 7.59 6.25
N LEU A 123 11.86 6.40 6.39
CA LEU A 123 11.54 5.50 5.27
C LEU A 123 10.03 5.34 5.06
N GLY A 124 9.24 6.15 5.74
CA GLY A 124 7.79 6.07 5.68
C GLY A 124 7.09 6.72 6.87
N VAL A 125 5.78 6.53 6.92
CA VAL A 125 4.90 7.02 7.98
C VAL A 125 4.14 5.87 8.64
N LYS A 126 3.69 6.06 9.87
CA LYS A 126 2.86 5.10 10.60
C LYS A 126 1.48 5.70 10.87
N LEU A 127 0.43 4.93 10.58
CA LEU A 127 -0.95 5.24 10.90
C LEU A 127 -1.55 4.14 11.78
N ASP A 128 -2.65 4.46 12.45
CA ASP A 128 -3.42 3.49 13.21
C ASP A 128 -4.49 2.88 12.30
N PHE A 129 -4.41 1.57 12.05
CA PHE A 129 -5.35 0.84 11.18
C PHE A 129 -6.81 1.01 11.63
N SER A 130 -7.04 1.04 12.94
CA SER A 130 -8.38 1.01 13.53
C SER A 130 -9.07 2.37 13.51
N THR A 131 -8.30 3.46 13.58
CA THR A 131 -8.86 4.82 13.72
C THR A 131 -8.62 5.74 12.53
N VAL A 132 -7.74 5.38 11.59
CA VAL A 132 -7.43 6.22 10.43
C VAL A 132 -8.67 6.53 9.60
N THR A 133 -8.86 7.79 9.26
CA THR A 133 -9.93 8.24 8.36
C THR A 133 -9.49 8.20 6.90
N SER A 134 -10.44 8.27 5.94
CA SER A 134 -10.09 8.31 4.52
C SER A 134 -9.18 9.51 4.18
N ASP A 135 -9.43 10.67 4.77
CA ASP A 135 -8.60 11.85 4.54
C ASP A 135 -7.19 11.70 5.10
N GLN A 136 -7.05 11.22 6.34
CA GLN A 136 -5.73 10.97 6.93
C GLN A 136 -4.95 9.94 6.12
N PHE A 137 -5.62 8.87 5.66
CA PHE A 137 -4.98 7.83 4.86
C PHE A 137 -4.55 8.35 3.49
N TYR A 138 -5.42 9.08 2.79
CA TYR A 138 -5.10 9.73 1.52
C TYR A 138 -3.91 10.70 1.65
N GLN A 139 -3.92 11.57 2.66
CA GLN A 139 -2.84 12.54 2.88
C GLN A 139 -1.51 11.86 3.21
N ALA A 140 -1.53 10.78 3.99
CA ALA A 140 -0.32 10.02 4.29
C ALA A 140 0.27 9.35 3.04
N ILE A 141 -0.57 8.79 2.18
CA ILE A 141 -0.12 8.23 0.89
C ILE A 141 0.48 9.34 0.03
N LEU A 142 -0.23 10.48 -0.10
CA LEU A 142 0.22 11.61 -0.90
C LEU A 142 1.57 12.13 -0.40
N HIS A 143 1.73 12.26 0.93
CA HIS A 143 2.99 12.65 1.54
C HIS A 143 4.12 11.69 1.16
N VAL A 144 3.92 10.38 1.27
CA VAL A 144 4.95 9.38 0.95
C VAL A 144 5.30 9.38 -0.55
N VAL A 145 4.33 9.49 -1.46
CA VAL A 145 4.62 9.44 -2.91
C VAL A 145 5.21 10.73 -3.47
N THR A 146 5.04 11.86 -2.79
CA THR A 146 5.55 13.17 -3.24
C THR A 146 6.84 13.61 -2.55
N ASN A 147 7.18 13.02 -1.41
CA ASN A 147 8.34 13.42 -0.64
C ASN A 147 9.62 12.80 -1.20
N THR A 148 10.45 13.64 -1.81
CA THR A 148 11.73 13.25 -2.41
C THR A 148 12.79 12.84 -1.38
N SER A 149 12.60 13.11 -0.08
CA SER A 149 13.53 12.63 0.95
C SER A 149 13.52 11.12 1.14
N TYR A 150 12.56 10.42 0.51
CA TYR A 150 12.40 8.97 0.57
C TYR A 150 12.98 8.23 -0.65
N SER A 151 13.41 8.97 -1.68
CA SER A 151 13.88 8.47 -2.99
C SER A 151 15.31 8.89 -3.29
#